data_AF-A0A916W250-F1
#
_entry.id   AF-A0A916W250-F1
#
_cell.length_a   1.000
_cell.length_b   1.000
_cell.length_c   1.000
_cell.angle_alpha   90.00
_cell.angle_beta   90.00
_cell.angle_gamma   90.00
#
_symmetry.space_group_name_H-M   'P 1'
#
loop_
_entity.id
_entity.type
_entity.pdbx_description
1 polymer ?
#
loop_
_entity_poly.entity_id
_entity_poly.type
_entity_poly.pdbx_seq_one_letter_code
_entity_poly.pdbx_strand_id
1 'polypeptide(L)'
;MLANAQTGKFIFEPGSTSFPSSHASTIVELKNGDLMAAWFGGTHERAPDVAIWSSRNVHGVWSQPIELAREPNIPEWNPVLFHTKDGKLWLYYKVGPSPGEWSARRMFSTDEGLTWSKPEQLPAGLLGPIRAKPLVLPDGTIVAGTSFEAYKTWAAWVERSTDDGKTWAKIGPITISPAVDEATTPAPDPKPGDPGFDAKSKGPRHTVGIIQPSIVSLGGRHLRMYARSQTIASKIAVADSIDNGLTWTQARFLDLPNNNSGIDAVRLKDGRIVLIFNDTTRGRSPLNLAVSRDGEHFHIFTTLENTPGEFSYPALIQATNGDLLMTYTWNRKTIKFIRMPLKDVPPS
;
A
#
# COMPACT_ATOMS: atom_id res chain seq x y z
N MET A 1 1.26 -19.50 -23.41
CA MET A 1 2.56 -19.82 -22.78
C MET A 1 2.56 -19.14 -21.41
N LEU A 2 2.61 -19.92 -20.33
CA LEU A 2 2.69 -19.37 -18.97
C LEU A 2 4.04 -18.68 -18.82
N ALA A 3 4.05 -17.36 -18.63
CA ALA A 3 5.26 -16.62 -18.32
C ALA A 3 5.89 -17.23 -17.06
N ASN A 4 7.19 -17.57 -17.12
CA ASN A 4 7.95 -18.03 -15.98
C ASN A 4 7.71 -17.09 -14.79
N ALA A 5 7.36 -17.63 -13.62
CA ALA A 5 7.30 -16.86 -12.39
C ALA A 5 8.63 -16.11 -12.24
N GLN A 6 8.60 -14.77 -12.24
CA GLN A 6 9.82 -14.00 -12.05
C GLN A 6 10.42 -14.37 -10.69
N THR A 7 11.67 -14.80 -10.67
CA THR A 7 12.36 -15.26 -9.47
C THR A 7 12.70 -14.07 -8.57
N GLY A 8 11.73 -13.69 -7.72
CA GLY A 8 11.95 -12.74 -6.65
C GLY A 8 12.99 -13.24 -5.64
N LYS A 9 13.64 -12.30 -4.95
CA LYS A 9 14.58 -12.56 -3.86
C LYS A 9 13.91 -12.26 -2.53
N PHE A 10 14.23 -12.99 -1.47
CA PHE A 10 13.89 -12.53 -0.13
C PHE A 10 14.83 -11.40 0.28
N ILE A 11 14.30 -10.40 0.99
CA ILE A 11 15.12 -9.34 1.59
C ILE A 11 15.97 -9.91 2.74
N PHE A 12 15.42 -10.89 3.46
CA PHE A 12 16.09 -11.67 4.49
C PHE A 12 15.51 -13.09 4.53
N GLU A 13 16.29 -14.07 4.95
CA GLU A 13 15.82 -15.46 4.98
C GLU A 13 14.77 -15.67 6.08
N PRO A 14 13.67 -16.42 5.83
CA PRO A 14 12.70 -16.77 6.85
C PRO A 14 13.38 -17.38 8.10
N GLY A 15 13.14 -16.79 9.27
CA GLY A 15 13.72 -17.25 10.54
C GLY A 15 15.14 -16.75 10.82
N SER A 16 15.72 -15.90 9.98
CA SER A 16 17.04 -15.27 10.23
C SER A 16 16.99 -14.03 11.14
N THR A 17 15.79 -13.58 11.50
CA THR A 17 15.55 -12.37 12.30
C THR A 17 15.17 -12.69 13.74
N SER A 18 15.31 -11.70 14.64
CA SER A 18 14.87 -11.80 16.04
C SER A 18 13.34 -11.85 16.20
N PHE A 19 12.60 -11.47 15.16
CA PHE A 19 11.14 -11.52 15.11
C PHE A 19 10.66 -12.63 14.15
N PRO A 20 9.61 -13.38 14.50
CA PRO A 20 9.06 -14.44 13.65
C PRO A 20 8.08 -13.93 12.59
N SER A 21 7.58 -12.69 12.71
CA SER A 21 6.57 -12.12 11.82
C SER A 21 6.98 -10.77 11.23
N SER A 22 6.70 -10.57 9.94
CA SER A 22 6.94 -9.34 9.18
C SER A 22 5.79 -9.05 8.21
N HIS A 23 5.41 -7.78 8.04
CA HIS A 23 4.26 -7.41 7.24
C HIS A 23 4.26 -5.95 6.77
N ALA A 24 3.42 -5.67 5.77
CA ALA A 24 3.17 -4.34 5.21
C ALA A 24 4.43 -3.61 4.76
N SER A 25 5.08 -4.17 3.74
CA SER A 25 6.30 -3.58 3.17
C SER A 25 6.05 -2.30 2.38
N THR A 26 7.05 -1.43 2.34
CA THR A 26 7.21 -0.29 1.44
C THR A 26 8.60 -0.33 0.81
N ILE A 27 8.79 0.29 -0.35
CA ILE A 27 10.08 0.39 -1.04
C ILE A 27 10.27 1.79 -1.64
N VAL A 28 11.52 2.27 -1.66
CA VAL A 28 11.95 3.50 -2.31
C VAL A 28 13.29 3.29 -3.02
N GLU A 29 13.50 3.98 -4.15
CA GLU A 29 14.82 4.10 -4.79
C GLU A 29 15.54 5.31 -4.17
N LEU A 30 16.76 5.09 -3.69
CA LEU A 30 17.63 6.13 -3.15
C LEU A 30 18.31 6.91 -4.28
N LYS A 31 18.79 8.13 -3.98
CA LYS A 31 19.40 9.01 -5.00
C LYS A 31 20.59 8.41 -5.75
N ASN A 32 21.30 7.45 -5.15
CA ASN A 32 22.43 6.76 -5.76
C ASN A 32 22.02 5.51 -6.58
N GLY A 33 20.71 5.23 -6.71
CA GLY A 33 20.18 4.04 -7.40
C GLY A 33 20.11 2.78 -6.53
N ASP A 34 20.61 2.82 -5.30
CA ASP A 34 20.35 1.78 -4.30
C ASP A 34 18.89 1.82 -3.84
N LEU A 35 18.45 0.80 -3.09
CA LEU A 35 17.07 0.71 -2.63
C LEU A 35 17.00 0.73 -1.11
N MET A 36 15.86 1.13 -0.59
CA MET A 36 15.51 0.92 0.82
C MET A 36 14.10 0.37 0.91
N ALA A 37 13.91 -0.65 1.75
CA ALA A 37 12.61 -1.20 2.08
C ALA A 37 12.39 -1.15 3.59
N ALA A 38 11.13 -0.98 4.00
CA ALA A 38 10.73 -1.04 5.39
C ALA A 38 9.43 -1.84 5.55
N TRP A 39 9.21 -2.40 6.73
CA TRP A 39 8.04 -3.19 7.11
C TRP A 39 7.86 -3.13 8.63
N PHE A 40 6.71 -3.55 9.16
CA PHE A 40 6.60 -3.79 10.60
C PHE A 40 6.87 -5.26 10.92
N GLY A 41 7.47 -5.54 12.08
CA GLY A 41 7.82 -6.90 12.48
C GLY A 41 7.93 -7.06 14.00
N GLY A 42 7.56 -8.24 14.48
CA GLY A 42 7.46 -8.61 15.90
C GLY A 42 6.95 -10.04 16.07
N THR A 43 6.46 -10.38 17.27
CA THR A 43 5.95 -11.72 17.57
C THR A 43 4.75 -12.09 16.69
N HIS A 44 3.77 -11.21 16.57
CA HIS A 44 2.68 -11.28 15.60
C HIS A 44 2.07 -9.88 15.41
N GLU A 45 1.23 -9.69 14.40
CA GLU A 45 0.47 -8.45 14.23
C GLU A 45 -0.28 -8.08 15.52
N ARG A 46 -0.23 -6.81 15.96
CA ARG A 46 -0.73 -6.28 17.25
C ARG A 46 0.09 -6.61 18.49
N ALA A 47 1.11 -7.46 18.40
CA ALA A 47 1.90 -7.77 19.59
C ALA A 47 2.64 -6.51 20.11
N PRO A 48 2.77 -6.31 21.43
CA PRO A 48 3.40 -5.11 22.00
C PRO A 48 4.87 -4.88 21.59
N ASP A 49 5.51 -5.89 21.01
CA ASP A 49 6.90 -5.88 20.54
C ASP A 49 7.03 -5.54 19.04
N VAL A 50 5.94 -5.25 18.33
CA VAL A 50 6.02 -4.89 16.91
C VAL A 50 6.69 -3.53 16.73
N ALA A 51 7.75 -3.50 15.92
CA ALA A 51 8.50 -2.30 15.57
C ALA A 51 8.58 -2.12 14.05
N ILE A 52 9.05 -0.95 13.61
CA ILE A 52 9.41 -0.71 12.20
C ILE A 52 10.84 -1.16 11.95
N TRP A 53 10.99 -2.03 10.97
CA TRP A 53 12.27 -2.57 10.51
C TRP A 53 12.56 -2.12 9.08
N SER A 54 13.84 -2.09 8.72
CA SER A 54 14.26 -1.77 7.36
C SER A 54 15.50 -2.53 6.94
N SER A 55 15.69 -2.63 5.62
CA SER A 55 16.94 -3.05 5.01
C SER A 55 17.26 -2.13 3.83
N ARG A 56 18.55 -1.93 3.57
CA ARG A 56 19.04 -1.23 2.37
C ARG A 56 19.59 -2.26 1.38
N ASN A 57 19.33 -2.05 0.10
CA ASN A 57 19.92 -2.81 -0.99
C ASN A 57 21.08 -1.99 -1.56
N VAL A 58 22.31 -2.33 -1.20
CA VAL A 58 23.51 -1.65 -1.71
C VAL A 58 24.10 -2.51 -2.81
N HIS A 59 24.13 -1.98 -4.04
CA HIS A 59 24.65 -2.69 -5.22
C HIS A 59 24.04 -4.09 -5.42
N GLY A 60 22.73 -4.25 -5.19
CA GLY A 60 22.03 -5.52 -5.39
C GLY A 60 21.99 -6.45 -4.18
N VAL A 61 22.66 -6.10 -3.08
CA VAL A 61 22.73 -6.91 -1.85
C VAL A 61 21.95 -6.26 -0.72
N TRP A 62 21.00 -6.99 -0.14
CA TRP A 62 20.22 -6.54 1.01
C TRP A 62 21.04 -6.65 2.31
N SER A 63 21.03 -5.59 3.11
CA SER A 63 21.56 -5.61 4.47
C SER A 63 20.67 -6.45 5.39
N GLN A 64 21.23 -6.90 6.51
CA GLN A 64 20.42 -7.44 7.61
C GLN A 64 19.39 -6.39 8.08
N PRO A 65 18.20 -6.81 8.52
CA PRO A 65 17.19 -5.91 9.04
C PRO A 65 17.71 -5.11 10.24
N ILE A 66 17.44 -3.81 10.24
CA ILE A 66 17.69 -2.89 11.35
C ILE A 66 16.38 -2.28 11.84
N GLU A 67 16.26 -2.09 13.15
CA GLU A 67 15.13 -1.41 13.76
C GLU A 67 15.24 0.11 13.53
N LEU A 68 14.18 0.74 13.02
CA LEU A 68 14.11 2.19 12.80
C LEU A 68 13.27 2.90 13.85
N ALA A 69 12.18 2.29 14.31
CA ALA A 69 11.27 2.91 15.25
C ALA A 69 10.55 1.86 16.11
N ARG A 70 10.42 2.18 17.40
CA ARG A 70 9.71 1.38 18.39
C ARG A 70 9.12 2.29 19.45
N GLU A 71 7.85 2.10 19.77
CA GLU A 71 7.25 2.57 21.01
C GLU A 71 7.20 1.41 22.02
N PRO A 72 7.69 1.59 23.27
CA PRO A 72 7.65 0.53 24.27
C PRO A 72 6.23 0.01 24.53
N ASN A 73 6.03 -1.30 24.35
CA ASN A 73 4.77 -2.01 24.57
C ASN A 73 3.59 -1.55 23.70
N ILE A 74 3.85 -0.83 22.60
CA ILE A 74 2.81 -0.37 21.67
C ILE A 74 3.22 -0.78 20.26
N PRO A 75 2.37 -1.51 19.52
CA PRO A 75 2.73 -1.97 18.18
C PRO A 75 2.81 -0.81 17.19
N GLU A 76 3.80 -0.91 16.30
CA GLU A 76 4.00 -0.06 15.14
C GLU A 76 3.47 -0.71 13.84
N TRP A 77 3.10 0.09 12.85
CA TRP A 77 2.31 -0.37 11.71
C TRP A 77 2.61 0.41 10.42
N ASN A 78 2.31 -0.22 9.29
CA ASN A 78 2.22 0.36 7.94
C ASN A 78 3.26 1.46 7.64
N PRO A 79 4.57 1.13 7.62
CA PRO A 79 5.58 2.09 7.21
C PRO A 79 5.39 2.49 5.74
N VAL A 80 5.65 3.75 5.44
CA VAL A 80 5.60 4.31 4.08
C VAL A 80 6.83 5.18 3.87
N LEU A 81 7.64 4.79 2.88
CA LEU A 81 8.83 5.51 2.44
C LEU A 81 8.53 6.31 1.17
N PHE A 82 8.95 7.57 1.12
CA PHE A 82 8.93 8.39 -0.10
C PHE A 82 9.83 9.62 0.06
N HIS A 83 10.29 10.18 -1.06
CA HIS A 83 10.98 11.46 -1.08
C HIS A 83 10.01 12.62 -1.29
N THR A 84 10.22 13.73 -0.59
CA THR A 84 9.61 15.03 -0.91
C THR A 84 10.47 15.81 -1.91
N LYS A 85 9.91 16.87 -2.49
CA LYS A 85 10.60 17.69 -3.51
C LYS A 85 11.84 18.40 -2.96
N ASP A 86 11.86 18.73 -1.67
CA ASP A 86 13.05 19.23 -0.96
C ASP A 86 14.17 18.18 -0.83
N GLY A 87 13.95 16.95 -1.30
CA GLY A 87 14.94 15.88 -1.35
C GLY A 87 15.05 15.08 -0.05
N LYS A 88 14.22 15.34 0.97
CA LYS A 88 14.21 14.51 2.18
C LYS A 88 13.55 13.16 1.91
N LEU A 89 14.14 12.10 2.46
CA LEU A 89 13.50 10.80 2.55
C LEU A 89 12.64 10.76 3.81
N TRP A 90 11.34 10.54 3.66
CA TRP A 90 10.40 10.42 4.77
C TRP A 90 10.06 8.97 5.07
N LEU A 91 9.84 8.68 6.34
CA LEU A 91 9.20 7.47 6.84
C LEU A 91 7.98 7.90 7.66
N TYR A 92 6.79 7.53 7.20
CA TYR A 92 5.54 7.64 7.95
C TYR A 92 5.13 6.26 8.44
N TYR A 93 4.63 6.16 9.66
CA TYR A 93 4.22 4.89 10.25
C TYR A 93 3.16 5.14 11.32
N LYS A 94 2.47 4.08 11.75
CA LYS A 94 1.26 4.16 12.60
C LYS A 94 1.61 3.51 13.92
N VAL A 95 1.16 4.11 15.02
CA VAL A 95 1.48 3.70 16.38
C VAL A 95 0.19 3.59 17.18
N GLY A 96 -0.04 2.45 17.83
CA GLY A 96 -1.23 2.24 18.67
C GLY A 96 -1.75 0.82 18.64
N PRO A 97 -2.69 0.46 19.53
CA PRO A 97 -3.08 -0.93 19.79
C PRO A 97 -3.85 -1.58 18.63
N SER A 98 -4.57 -0.79 17.81
CA SER A 98 -5.40 -1.30 16.73
C SER A 98 -5.59 -0.25 15.62
N PRO A 99 -5.97 -0.65 14.39
CA PRO A 99 -6.27 0.30 13.30
C PRO A 99 -7.34 1.34 13.61
N GLY A 100 -8.26 1.05 14.53
CA GLY A 100 -9.30 2.01 14.95
C GLY A 100 -8.84 3.00 16.03
N GLU A 101 -7.71 2.73 16.67
CA GLU A 101 -7.21 3.48 17.84
C GLU A 101 -5.77 4.00 17.64
N TRP A 102 -5.17 3.74 16.48
CA TRP A 102 -3.83 4.20 16.19
C TRP A 102 -3.79 5.71 15.90
N SER A 103 -2.57 6.23 16.01
CA SER A 103 -2.19 7.54 15.50
C SER A 103 -1.05 7.36 14.51
N ALA A 104 -0.49 8.45 13.99
CA ALA A 104 0.63 8.39 13.06
C ALA A 104 1.82 9.19 13.55
N ARG A 105 3.01 8.65 13.26
CA ARG A 105 4.29 9.31 13.44
C ARG A 105 5.01 9.42 12.12
N ARG A 106 5.99 10.32 12.07
CA ARG A 106 6.90 10.47 10.95
C ARG A 106 8.31 10.78 11.41
N MET A 107 9.26 10.50 10.55
CA MET A 107 10.66 10.90 10.67
C MET A 107 11.22 11.12 9.27
N PHE A 108 12.30 11.89 9.16
CA PHE A 108 12.97 12.13 7.89
C PHE A 108 14.47 11.89 7.98
N SER A 109 15.06 11.59 6.82
CA SER A 109 16.48 11.49 6.59
C SER A 109 16.91 12.47 5.51
N THR A 110 18.07 13.09 5.70
CA THR A 110 18.75 13.95 4.72
C THR A 110 19.94 13.25 4.07
N ASP A 111 20.23 12.02 4.45
CA ASP A 111 21.39 11.21 4.05
C ASP A 111 20.98 9.81 3.57
N GLU A 112 19.82 9.72 2.91
CA GLU A 112 19.29 8.52 2.24
C GLU A 112 19.18 7.30 3.19
N GLY A 113 18.68 7.55 4.40
CA GLY A 113 18.30 6.54 5.39
C GLY A 113 19.45 6.06 6.28
N LEU A 114 20.61 6.73 6.25
CA LEU A 114 21.72 6.46 7.16
C LEU A 114 21.43 6.95 8.58
N THR A 115 20.92 8.17 8.70
CA THR A 115 20.46 8.74 9.96
C THR A 115 19.07 9.32 9.80
N TRP A 116 18.35 9.44 10.93
CA TRP A 116 16.97 9.90 10.94
C TRP A 116 16.74 10.93 12.04
N SER A 117 15.81 11.84 11.78
CA SER A 117 15.29 12.77 12.79
C SER A 117 14.63 11.99 13.95
N LYS A 118 14.42 12.68 15.07
CA LYS A 118 13.51 12.16 16.10
C LYS A 118 12.11 11.95 15.51
N PRO A 119 11.36 10.92 15.95
CA PRO A 119 9.96 10.76 15.60
C PRO A 119 9.12 11.98 15.98
N GLU A 120 8.27 12.41 15.07
CA GLU A 120 7.27 13.46 15.27
C GLU A 120 5.88 12.83 15.23
N GLN A 121 5.07 13.09 16.25
CA GLN A 121 3.66 12.70 16.30
C GLN A 121 2.83 13.63 15.43
N LEU A 122 2.00 13.09 14.53
CA LEU A 122 1.07 13.91 13.76
C LEU A 122 -0.08 14.44 14.64
N PRO A 123 -0.59 15.65 14.36
CA PRO A 123 -1.77 16.18 15.03
C PRO A 123 -2.98 15.24 14.94
N ALA A 124 -3.84 15.27 15.96
CA ALA A 124 -5.05 14.45 16.00
C ALA A 124 -5.90 14.64 14.74
N GLY A 125 -6.36 13.53 14.17
CA GLY A 125 -7.17 13.52 12.94
C GLY A 125 -6.37 13.40 11.64
N LEU A 126 -5.04 13.51 11.68
CA LEU A 126 -4.14 13.23 10.55
C LEU A 126 -3.42 11.89 10.74
N LEU A 127 -3.25 11.13 9.66
CA LEU A 127 -2.53 9.86 9.65
C LEU A 127 -1.39 9.79 8.61
N GLY A 128 -1.31 10.80 7.73
CA GLY A 128 -0.46 10.77 6.56
C GLY A 128 -0.84 9.63 5.60
N PRO A 129 0.09 9.19 4.73
CA PRO A 129 -0.17 8.04 3.85
C PRO A 129 -0.42 6.79 4.68
N ILE A 130 -1.64 6.23 4.65
CA ILE A 130 -2.05 5.16 5.59
C ILE A 130 -1.33 3.83 5.34
N ARG A 131 -0.92 3.57 4.09
CA ARG A 131 -0.16 2.37 3.69
C ARG A 131 0.56 2.49 2.34
N ALA A 132 -0.07 3.03 1.31
CA ALA A 132 0.57 3.21 0.01
C ALA A 132 1.38 4.52 -0.03
N LYS A 133 2.44 4.56 -0.85
CA LYS A 133 3.21 5.78 -1.10
C LYS A 133 2.29 6.91 -1.58
N PRO A 134 2.50 8.16 -1.11
CA PRO A 134 1.77 9.30 -1.65
C PRO A 134 2.22 9.61 -3.07
N LEU A 135 1.38 10.34 -3.81
CA LEU A 135 1.77 10.95 -5.08
C LEU A 135 2.36 12.34 -4.78
N VAL A 136 3.62 12.55 -5.12
CA VAL A 136 4.26 13.89 -5.09
C VAL A 136 4.15 14.51 -6.48
N LEU A 137 3.41 15.60 -6.59
CA LEU A 137 3.20 16.33 -7.84
C LEU A 137 4.46 17.13 -8.23
N PRO A 138 4.60 17.54 -9.51
CA PRO A 138 5.78 18.30 -9.98
C PRO A 138 6.03 19.62 -9.22
N ASP A 139 4.98 20.25 -8.70
CA ASP A 139 5.10 21.48 -7.90
C ASP A 139 5.62 21.22 -6.47
N GLY A 140 5.61 19.97 -6.00
CA GLY A 140 6.00 19.55 -4.66
C GLY A 140 4.81 19.20 -3.76
N THR A 141 3.58 19.41 -4.22
CA THR A 141 2.38 19.01 -3.49
C THR A 141 2.41 17.51 -3.21
N ILE A 142 2.21 17.12 -1.96
CA ILE A 142 2.04 15.74 -1.55
C ILE A 142 0.53 15.44 -1.52
N VAL A 143 0.11 14.39 -2.21
CA VAL A 143 -1.27 13.87 -2.20
C VAL A 143 -1.23 12.46 -1.61
N ALA A 144 -1.53 12.35 -0.32
CA ALA A 144 -1.42 11.12 0.44
C ALA A 144 -2.79 10.44 0.59
N GLY A 145 -2.88 9.20 0.15
CA GLY A 145 -4.04 8.35 0.41
C GLY A 145 -4.10 7.95 1.88
N THR A 146 -5.22 8.24 2.54
CA THR A 146 -5.47 7.83 3.93
C THR A 146 -6.83 7.16 4.09
N SER A 147 -7.12 6.64 5.27
CA SER A 147 -8.41 6.03 5.57
C SER A 147 -8.62 5.86 7.07
N PHE A 148 -9.88 5.79 7.48
CA PHE A 148 -10.27 5.54 8.87
C PHE A 148 -11.14 4.30 8.95
N GLU A 149 -10.87 3.48 9.96
CA GLU A 149 -11.65 2.29 10.31
C GLU A 149 -12.34 2.58 11.64
N ALA A 150 -13.64 2.90 11.59
CA ALA A 150 -14.48 3.03 12.78
C ALA A 150 -15.58 1.96 12.79
N TYR A 151 -16.29 1.85 13.91
CA TYR A 151 -17.37 0.86 14.08
C TYR A 151 -18.39 0.99 12.93
N LYS A 152 -18.44 -0.03 12.06
CA LYS A 152 -19.29 -0.12 10.86
C LYS A 152 -19.13 1.02 9.84
N THR A 153 -18.11 1.88 9.97
CA THR A 153 -17.92 3.05 9.12
C THR A 153 -16.47 3.16 8.70
N TRP A 154 -16.20 2.77 7.46
CA TRP A 154 -14.87 2.78 6.88
C TRP A 154 -14.88 3.71 5.67
N ALA A 155 -13.91 4.60 5.58
CA ALA A 155 -13.84 5.55 4.48
C ALA A 155 -12.40 5.85 4.10
N ALA A 156 -12.20 6.07 2.80
CA ALA A 156 -10.99 6.65 2.26
C ALA A 156 -11.03 8.17 2.43
N TRP A 157 -9.86 8.76 2.54
CA TRP A 157 -9.65 10.20 2.61
C TRP A 157 -8.36 10.52 1.86
N VAL A 158 -8.14 11.80 1.58
CA VAL A 158 -6.88 12.31 1.07
C VAL A 158 -6.35 13.37 2.03
N GLU A 159 -5.10 13.23 2.43
CA GLU A 159 -4.36 14.28 3.12
C GLU A 159 -3.42 14.93 2.11
N ARG A 160 -3.57 16.24 1.89
CA ARG A 160 -2.84 17.01 0.89
C ARG A 160 -2.00 18.11 1.54
N SER A 161 -0.72 18.20 1.19
CA SER A 161 0.21 19.22 1.70
C SER A 161 0.89 19.93 0.55
N THR A 162 1.07 21.25 0.65
CA THR A 162 1.77 22.09 -0.35
C THR A 162 3.05 22.71 0.21
N ASP A 163 3.50 22.27 1.39
CA ASP A 163 4.62 22.86 2.14
C ASP A 163 5.55 21.78 2.72
N ASP A 164 5.83 20.74 1.93
CA ASP A 164 6.67 19.59 2.26
C ASP A 164 6.22 18.84 3.52
N GLY A 165 4.91 18.75 3.72
CA GLY A 165 4.28 18.02 4.82
C GLY A 165 4.15 18.82 6.10
N LYS A 166 4.48 20.12 6.15
CA LYS A 166 4.36 20.90 7.39
C LYS A 166 2.89 21.08 7.81
N THR A 167 2.01 21.35 6.86
CA THR A 167 0.56 21.45 7.07
C THR A 167 -0.21 20.59 6.08
N TRP A 168 -1.43 20.19 6.45
CA TRP A 168 -2.24 19.26 5.69
C TRP A 168 -3.69 19.71 5.61
N ALA A 169 -4.27 19.66 4.40
CA ALA A 169 -5.70 19.66 4.18
C ALA A 169 -6.21 18.21 4.15
N LYS A 170 -7.30 17.94 4.86
CA LYS A 170 -7.95 16.62 4.88
C LYS A 170 -9.23 16.67 4.04
N ILE A 171 -9.33 15.78 3.06
CA ILE A 171 -10.32 15.83 1.97
C ILE A 171 -11.08 14.51 1.94
N GLY A 172 -12.41 14.58 2.01
CA GLY A 172 -13.30 13.44 2.11
C GLY A 172 -14.50 13.70 3.05
N PRO A 173 -15.18 12.65 3.53
CA PRO A 173 -14.90 11.24 3.27
C PRO A 173 -15.18 10.85 1.83
N ILE A 174 -14.39 9.95 1.27
CA ILE A 174 -14.65 9.29 -0.01
C ILE A 174 -15.20 7.90 0.29
N THR A 175 -16.45 7.68 -0.12
CA THR A 175 -17.24 6.49 0.22
C THR A 175 -17.91 5.91 -1.03
N ILE A 176 -18.45 4.71 -0.88
CA ILE A 176 -19.39 4.11 -1.82
C ILE A 176 -20.81 4.53 -1.40
N SER A 177 -21.64 5.03 -2.31
CA SER A 177 -23.07 5.27 -1.99
C SER A 177 -23.84 3.96 -1.90
N PRO A 178 -24.97 3.94 -1.15
CA PRO A 178 -25.91 2.84 -1.19
C PRO A 178 -26.32 2.47 -2.62
N ALA A 179 -26.59 3.45 -3.49
CA ALA A 179 -26.98 3.20 -4.88
C ALA A 179 -25.88 2.46 -5.69
N VAL A 180 -24.60 2.82 -5.49
CA VAL A 180 -23.47 2.13 -6.16
C VAL A 180 -23.26 0.73 -5.59
N ASP A 181 -23.40 0.56 -4.28
CA ASP A 181 -23.31 -0.74 -3.63
C ASP A 181 -24.43 -1.69 -4.09
N GLU A 182 -25.68 -1.23 -4.07
CA GLU A 182 -26.87 -1.98 -4.47
C GLU A 182 -26.86 -2.37 -5.95
N ALA A 183 -26.30 -1.54 -6.82
CA ALA A 183 -26.15 -1.83 -8.24
C ALA A 183 -25.06 -2.89 -8.53
N THR A 184 -24.22 -3.21 -7.56
CA THR A 184 -23.10 -4.14 -7.72
C THR A 184 -23.49 -5.52 -7.24
N THR A 185 -23.25 -6.54 -8.06
CA THR A 185 -23.34 -7.93 -7.59
C THR A 185 -22.14 -8.20 -6.68
N PRO A 186 -22.35 -8.45 -5.38
CA PRO A 186 -21.25 -8.68 -4.46
C PRO A 186 -20.76 -10.13 -4.55
N ALA A 187 -19.56 -10.35 -4.02
CA ALA A 187 -19.06 -11.72 -3.89
C ALA A 187 -19.94 -12.55 -2.94
N PRO A 188 -19.96 -13.88 -3.12
CA PRO A 188 -20.54 -14.78 -2.12
C PRO A 188 -19.91 -14.53 -0.74
N ASP A 189 -20.73 -14.62 0.31
CA ASP A 189 -20.20 -14.56 1.67
C ASP A 189 -19.17 -15.68 1.87
N PRO A 190 -17.97 -15.36 2.41
CA PRO A 190 -17.02 -16.38 2.78
C PRO A 190 -17.59 -17.22 3.92
N LYS A 191 -17.35 -18.51 3.85
CA LYS A 191 -17.88 -19.52 4.76
C LYS A 191 -16.87 -19.85 5.85
N PRO A 192 -17.31 -20.41 7.01
CA PRO A 192 -16.39 -20.99 7.97
C PRO A 192 -15.40 -21.95 7.28
N GLY A 193 -14.09 -21.70 7.46
CA GLY A 193 -13.01 -22.44 6.80
C GLY A 193 -12.43 -21.79 5.54
N ASP A 194 -13.05 -20.74 4.99
CA ASP A 194 -12.45 -19.99 3.88
C ASP A 194 -11.15 -19.29 4.35
N PRO A 195 -10.06 -19.29 3.54
CA PRO A 195 -8.82 -18.63 3.92
C PRO A 195 -9.01 -17.13 4.21
N GLY A 196 -8.58 -16.69 5.39
CA GLY A 196 -8.74 -15.30 5.86
C GLY A 196 -10.13 -14.96 6.39
N PHE A 197 -11.01 -15.95 6.57
CA PHE A 197 -12.29 -15.77 7.26
C PHE A 197 -12.09 -15.65 8.78
N ASP A 198 -12.47 -14.52 9.35
CA ASP A 198 -12.72 -14.37 10.79
C ASP A 198 -14.23 -14.29 11.00
N ALA A 199 -14.79 -15.29 11.70
CA ALA A 199 -16.21 -15.39 12.00
C ALA A 199 -16.76 -14.16 12.77
N LYS A 200 -15.89 -13.39 13.44
CA LYS A 200 -16.25 -12.15 14.15
C LYS A 200 -16.41 -10.95 13.21
N SER A 201 -15.96 -11.06 11.96
CA SER A 201 -15.86 -9.94 11.02
C SER A 201 -17.04 -9.79 10.06
N LYS A 202 -18.06 -10.67 10.13
CA LYS A 202 -19.15 -10.69 9.14
C LYS A 202 -20.53 -10.96 9.76
N GLY A 203 -21.22 -9.87 10.11
CA GLY A 203 -22.69 -9.87 10.13
C GLY A 203 -23.26 -9.69 8.72
N PRO A 204 -24.60 -9.75 8.53
CA PRO A 204 -25.24 -9.49 7.24
C PRO A 204 -24.83 -8.12 6.66
N ARG A 205 -24.97 -7.91 5.33
CA ARG A 205 -24.63 -6.63 4.67
C ARG A 205 -25.22 -5.46 5.46
N HIS A 206 -24.36 -4.63 6.03
CA HIS A 206 -24.80 -3.44 6.73
C HIS A 206 -24.23 -2.18 6.08
N THR A 207 -22.95 -2.17 5.74
CA THR A 207 -22.28 -1.03 5.08
C THR A 207 -21.01 -1.49 4.34
N VAL A 208 -20.76 -0.96 3.14
CA VAL A 208 -19.48 -1.15 2.42
C VAL A 208 -18.51 -0.03 2.75
N GLY A 209 -17.33 -0.46 3.20
CA GLY A 209 -16.17 0.38 3.43
C GLY A 209 -15.08 0.26 2.38
N ILE A 210 -14.39 1.37 2.10
CA ILE A 210 -13.14 1.38 1.33
C ILE A 210 -12.03 2.02 2.17
N ILE A 211 -10.81 1.49 2.06
CA ILE A 211 -9.66 1.93 2.85
C ILE A 211 -8.35 1.73 2.09
N GLN A 212 -7.25 2.26 2.64
CA GLN A 212 -5.88 2.12 2.14
C GLN A 212 -5.71 2.42 0.63
N PRO A 213 -6.12 3.61 0.17
CA PRO A 213 -6.01 3.99 -1.24
C PRO A 213 -4.55 4.16 -1.70
N SER A 214 -4.27 3.77 -2.93
CA SER A 214 -3.07 4.13 -3.70
C SER A 214 -3.45 5.15 -4.78
N ILE A 215 -2.70 6.23 -4.92
CA ILE A 215 -3.04 7.37 -5.79
C ILE A 215 -2.03 7.47 -6.94
N VAL A 216 -2.54 7.65 -8.17
CA VAL A 216 -1.73 7.90 -9.36
C VAL A 216 -2.28 9.11 -10.13
N SER A 217 -1.44 9.74 -10.95
CA SER A 217 -1.91 10.71 -11.94
C SER A 217 -2.43 9.97 -13.17
N LEU A 218 -3.50 10.43 -13.81
CA LEU A 218 -3.95 10.00 -15.15
C LEU A 218 -3.53 10.98 -16.25
N GLY A 219 -3.13 12.20 -15.89
CA GLY A 219 -2.58 13.20 -16.81
C GLY A 219 -3.12 14.58 -16.53
N GLY A 220 -2.34 15.62 -16.82
CA GLY A 220 -2.70 16.99 -16.47
C GLY A 220 -3.01 17.09 -14.97
N ARG A 221 -4.24 17.49 -14.63
CA ARG A 221 -4.72 17.60 -13.25
C ARG A 221 -5.55 16.40 -12.76
N HIS A 222 -5.70 15.38 -13.60
CA HIS A 222 -6.49 14.20 -13.29
C HIS A 222 -5.68 13.25 -12.41
N LEU A 223 -6.17 12.99 -11.21
CA LEU A 223 -5.68 11.96 -10.29
C LEU A 223 -6.74 10.88 -10.10
N ARG A 224 -6.31 9.63 -9.91
CA ARG A 224 -7.18 8.52 -9.54
C ARG A 224 -6.63 7.80 -8.33
N MET A 225 -7.51 7.44 -7.41
CA MET A 225 -7.19 6.50 -6.35
C MET A 225 -7.73 5.11 -6.66
N TYR A 226 -7.03 4.08 -6.18
CA TYR A 226 -7.46 2.69 -6.13
C TYR A 226 -7.45 2.25 -4.67
N ALA A 227 -8.59 1.82 -4.14
CA ALA A 227 -8.74 1.40 -2.75
C ALA A 227 -9.20 -0.05 -2.64
N ARG A 228 -8.77 -0.72 -1.57
CA ARG A 228 -9.35 -2.02 -1.19
C ARG A 228 -10.73 -1.79 -0.59
N SER A 229 -11.63 -2.74 -0.79
CA SER A 229 -12.97 -2.72 -0.20
C SER A 229 -13.09 -3.81 0.85
N GLN A 230 -14.06 -3.67 1.75
CA GLN A 230 -14.48 -4.81 2.57
C GLN A 230 -14.88 -6.00 1.68
N THR A 231 -14.61 -7.21 2.17
CA THR A 231 -14.83 -8.48 1.47
C THR A 231 -16.31 -8.73 1.14
N ILE A 232 -17.24 -7.89 1.61
CA ILE A 232 -18.66 -7.98 1.23
C ILE A 232 -18.91 -7.38 -0.16
N ALA A 233 -18.22 -6.31 -0.56
CA ALA A 233 -18.29 -5.76 -1.92
C ALA A 233 -17.38 -6.56 -2.86
N SER A 234 -16.20 -6.88 -2.32
CA SER A 234 -15.18 -7.71 -2.94
C SER A 234 -14.65 -7.23 -4.30
N LYS A 235 -14.61 -5.91 -4.50
CA LYS A 235 -14.11 -5.27 -5.73
C LYS A 235 -13.18 -4.11 -5.41
N ILE A 236 -12.20 -3.85 -6.26
CA ILE A 236 -11.39 -2.64 -6.15
C ILE A 236 -12.28 -1.42 -6.37
N ALA A 237 -12.16 -0.43 -5.50
CA ALA A 237 -12.87 0.85 -5.64
C ALA A 237 -11.95 1.93 -6.20
N VAL A 238 -12.52 2.84 -6.98
CA VAL A 238 -11.84 4.02 -7.53
C VAL A 238 -12.62 5.29 -7.27
N ALA A 239 -11.89 6.40 -7.14
CA ALA A 239 -12.43 7.75 -7.19
C ALA A 239 -11.46 8.65 -7.95
N ASP A 240 -12.00 9.69 -8.57
CA ASP A 240 -11.27 10.58 -9.46
C ASP A 240 -11.23 12.00 -8.90
N SER A 241 -10.14 12.71 -9.17
CA SER A 241 -10.01 14.16 -8.97
C SER A 241 -9.56 14.78 -10.28
N ILE A 242 -10.18 15.90 -10.69
CA ILE A 242 -9.82 16.64 -11.91
C ILE A 242 -9.10 17.98 -11.62
N ASP A 243 -8.71 18.18 -10.37
CA ASP A 243 -8.19 19.43 -9.81
C ASP A 243 -6.98 19.20 -8.88
N ASN A 244 -6.11 18.24 -9.21
CA ASN A 244 -4.90 17.93 -8.42
C ASN A 244 -5.19 17.51 -6.97
N GLY A 245 -6.29 16.79 -6.76
CA GLY A 245 -6.64 16.18 -5.50
C GLY A 245 -7.35 17.12 -4.53
N LEU A 246 -7.86 18.27 -4.97
CA LEU A 246 -8.61 19.21 -4.14
C LEU A 246 -10.04 18.75 -3.90
N THR A 247 -10.68 18.19 -4.92
CA THR A 247 -11.99 17.54 -4.82
C THR A 247 -11.95 16.15 -5.44
N TRP A 248 -12.81 15.26 -4.95
CA TRP A 248 -12.89 13.88 -5.39
C TRP A 248 -14.33 13.49 -5.67
N THR A 249 -14.53 12.68 -6.69
CA THR A 249 -15.82 12.05 -6.96
C THR A 249 -16.21 11.11 -5.82
N GLN A 250 -17.49 10.75 -5.77
CA GLN A 250 -17.89 9.54 -5.07
C GLN A 250 -17.14 8.32 -5.63
N ALA A 251 -16.84 7.34 -4.77
CA ALA A 251 -16.17 6.14 -5.22
C ALA A 251 -17.14 5.19 -5.94
N ARG A 252 -16.58 4.39 -6.83
CA ARG A 252 -17.26 3.34 -7.60
C ARG A 252 -16.36 2.13 -7.77
N PHE A 253 -16.91 1.00 -8.19
CA PHE A 253 -16.12 -0.22 -8.37
C PHE A 253 -15.51 -0.32 -9.77
N LEU A 254 -14.32 -0.92 -9.83
CA LEU A 254 -13.78 -1.51 -11.04
C LEU A 254 -14.21 -2.96 -11.15
N ASP A 255 -14.14 -3.51 -12.36
CA ASP A 255 -14.32 -4.95 -12.58
C ASP A 255 -13.05 -5.75 -12.28
N LEU A 256 -12.52 -5.54 -11.08
CA LEU A 256 -11.39 -6.30 -10.52
C LEU A 256 -11.76 -6.76 -9.11
N PRO A 257 -11.53 -8.04 -8.76
CA PRO A 257 -11.84 -8.53 -7.44
C PRO A 257 -10.90 -7.95 -6.39
N ASN A 258 -11.38 -7.88 -5.16
CA ASN A 258 -10.56 -7.56 -3.99
C ASN A 258 -11.14 -8.24 -2.76
N ASN A 259 -10.36 -8.98 -2.00
CA ASN A 259 -10.86 -9.66 -0.80
C ASN A 259 -10.64 -8.88 0.50
N ASN A 260 -10.53 -7.54 0.44
CA ASN A 260 -9.99 -6.67 1.49
C ASN A 260 -8.46 -6.80 1.67
N SER A 261 -7.76 -7.22 0.63
CA SER A 261 -6.29 -7.21 0.59
C SER A 261 -5.75 -5.87 0.11
N GLY A 262 -4.56 -5.50 0.62
CA GLY A 262 -3.86 -4.31 0.15
C GLY A 262 -3.48 -4.42 -1.33
N ILE A 263 -3.53 -3.29 -2.02
CA ILE A 263 -3.17 -3.09 -3.44
C ILE A 263 -2.22 -1.91 -3.59
N ASP A 264 -1.37 -1.86 -4.60
CA ASP A 264 -0.62 -0.64 -4.92
C ASP A 264 -0.63 -0.41 -6.44
N ALA A 265 -0.55 0.84 -6.85
CA ALA A 265 -0.53 1.24 -8.24
C ALA A 265 0.62 2.21 -8.51
N VAL A 266 1.10 2.22 -9.74
CA VAL A 266 2.04 3.22 -10.23
C VAL A 266 1.68 3.60 -11.66
N ARG A 267 1.77 4.89 -11.98
CA ARG A 267 1.80 5.34 -13.37
C ARG A 267 3.24 5.28 -13.88
N LEU A 268 3.42 4.57 -14.98
CA LEU A 268 4.66 4.49 -15.72
C LEU A 268 4.93 5.80 -16.48
N LYS A 269 6.20 6.09 -16.72
CA LYS A 269 6.67 7.24 -17.52
C LYS A 269 6.05 7.31 -18.92
N ASP A 270 5.68 6.16 -19.49
CA ASP A 270 5.01 6.07 -20.81
C ASP A 270 3.48 6.21 -20.76
N GLY A 271 2.92 6.50 -19.57
CA GLY A 271 1.51 6.78 -19.38
C GLY A 271 0.67 5.58 -18.95
N ARG A 272 1.16 4.35 -19.09
CA ARG A 272 0.47 3.15 -18.59
C ARG A 272 0.37 3.16 -17.06
N ILE A 273 -0.58 2.41 -16.53
CA ILE A 273 -0.76 2.18 -15.09
C ILE A 273 -0.56 0.71 -14.83
N VAL A 274 0.26 0.39 -13.83
CA VAL A 274 0.43 -0.97 -13.35
C VAL A 274 -0.13 -1.06 -11.94
N LEU A 275 -0.94 -2.09 -11.72
CA LEU A 275 -1.58 -2.43 -10.46
C LEU A 275 -1.02 -3.77 -9.96
N ILE A 276 -0.67 -3.84 -8.69
CA ILE A 276 -0.36 -5.07 -7.97
C ILE A 276 -1.47 -5.37 -6.95
N PHE A 277 -2.11 -6.54 -7.06
CA PHE A 277 -3.27 -6.91 -6.25
C PHE A 277 -3.45 -8.42 -6.19
N ASN A 278 -4.28 -8.89 -5.26
CA ASN A 278 -4.70 -10.29 -5.22
C ASN A 278 -5.93 -10.49 -6.10
N ASP A 279 -5.81 -11.25 -7.20
CA ASP A 279 -6.91 -11.55 -8.11
C ASP A 279 -7.82 -12.65 -7.53
N THR A 280 -8.52 -12.31 -6.45
CA THR A 280 -9.39 -13.23 -5.73
C THR A 280 -10.38 -12.48 -4.83
N THR A 281 -11.51 -13.12 -4.56
CA THR A 281 -12.49 -12.69 -3.56
C THR A 281 -12.26 -13.35 -2.19
N ARG A 282 -11.34 -14.32 -2.10
CA ARG A 282 -11.03 -15.10 -0.89
C ARG A 282 -9.53 -15.39 -0.76
N GLY A 283 -9.00 -15.35 0.46
CA GLY A 283 -7.57 -15.62 0.69
C GLY A 283 -6.63 -14.59 0.05
N ARG A 284 -5.32 -14.77 0.19
CA ARG A 284 -4.29 -13.81 -0.26
C ARG A 284 -3.38 -14.42 -1.32
N SER A 285 -3.97 -15.24 -2.19
CA SER A 285 -3.33 -15.88 -3.34
C SER A 285 -4.39 -16.12 -4.43
N PRO A 286 -4.10 -15.87 -5.72
CA PRO A 286 -2.82 -15.42 -6.26
C PRO A 286 -2.47 -13.94 -5.95
N LEU A 287 -1.23 -13.55 -6.21
CA LEU A 287 -0.78 -12.15 -6.27
C LEU A 287 -0.39 -11.83 -7.73
N ASN A 288 -0.98 -10.81 -8.31
CA ASN A 288 -0.97 -10.54 -9.74
C ASN A 288 -0.52 -9.12 -10.05
N LEU A 289 -0.02 -8.95 -11.26
CA LEU A 289 0.19 -7.66 -11.92
C LEU A 289 -0.80 -7.50 -13.07
N ALA A 290 -1.44 -6.34 -13.12
CA ALA A 290 -2.27 -5.93 -14.24
C ALA A 290 -1.85 -4.57 -14.78
N VAL A 291 -2.07 -4.34 -16.06
CA VAL A 291 -1.72 -3.09 -16.76
C VAL A 291 -2.93 -2.48 -17.45
N SER A 292 -3.00 -1.16 -17.49
CA SER A 292 -4.06 -0.37 -18.11
C SER A 292 -3.51 0.91 -18.74
N ARG A 293 -4.19 1.43 -19.77
CA ARG A 293 -3.90 2.74 -20.40
C ARG A 293 -4.84 3.84 -19.93
N ASP A 294 -6.11 3.50 -19.69
CA ASP A 294 -7.14 4.42 -19.23
C ASP A 294 -7.30 4.44 -17.70
N GLY A 295 -6.67 3.48 -17.02
CA GLY A 295 -6.79 3.29 -15.57
C GLY A 295 -8.13 2.74 -15.12
N GLU A 296 -8.93 2.22 -16.04
CA GLU A 296 -10.27 1.67 -15.85
C GLU A 296 -10.29 0.17 -16.18
N HIS A 297 -9.83 -0.18 -17.40
CA HIS A 297 -9.83 -1.53 -17.91
C HIS A 297 -8.43 -2.10 -17.80
N PHE A 298 -8.27 -3.13 -16.97
CA PHE A 298 -6.99 -3.76 -16.68
C PHE A 298 -6.92 -5.15 -17.28
N HIS A 299 -5.76 -5.50 -17.84
CA HIS A 299 -5.45 -6.88 -18.19
C HIS A 299 -4.35 -7.41 -17.26
N ILE A 300 -4.56 -8.60 -16.69
CA ILE A 300 -3.56 -9.30 -15.90
C ILE A 300 -2.51 -9.87 -16.86
N PHE A 301 -1.25 -9.50 -16.65
CA PHE A 301 -0.15 -9.94 -17.53
C PHE A 301 0.87 -10.83 -16.81
N THR A 302 0.85 -10.88 -15.49
CA THR A 302 1.78 -11.71 -14.71
C THR A 302 1.16 -12.12 -13.38
N THR A 303 1.43 -13.35 -12.97
CA THR A 303 1.14 -13.87 -11.63
C THR A 303 2.47 -14.04 -10.89
N LEU A 304 2.66 -13.29 -9.81
CA LEU A 304 3.88 -13.31 -8.99
C LEU A 304 3.90 -14.50 -8.03
N GLU A 305 2.73 -14.85 -7.49
CA GLU A 305 2.53 -15.98 -6.59
C GLU A 305 1.19 -16.65 -6.90
N ASN A 306 1.16 -17.98 -6.95
CA ASN A 306 -0.04 -18.76 -7.28
C ASN A 306 -0.22 -20.02 -6.42
N THR A 307 0.58 -20.17 -5.36
CA THR A 307 0.49 -21.31 -4.45
C THR A 307 -0.42 -20.98 -3.26
N PRO A 308 -0.91 -21.98 -2.52
CA PRO A 308 -1.58 -21.72 -1.25
C PRO A 308 -0.65 -20.97 -0.29
N GLY A 309 -1.12 -19.84 0.26
CA GLY A 309 -0.31 -19.00 1.13
C GLY A 309 -0.89 -17.61 1.35
N GLU A 310 -0.13 -16.79 2.07
CA GLU A 310 -0.44 -15.38 2.29
C GLU A 310 0.59 -14.50 1.58
N PHE A 311 0.18 -13.90 0.45
CA PHE A 311 0.99 -12.94 -0.31
C PHE A 311 0.27 -11.60 -0.36
N SER A 312 0.76 -10.63 0.40
CA SER A 312 -0.07 -9.48 0.77
C SER A 312 0.71 -8.20 1.01
N TYR A 313 -0.03 -7.09 1.06
CA TYR A 313 0.49 -5.74 1.24
C TYR A 313 1.66 -5.43 0.30
N PRO A 314 1.40 -5.47 -1.02
CA PRO A 314 2.42 -5.10 -1.98
C PRO A 314 2.70 -3.59 -1.94
N ALA A 315 3.93 -3.24 -2.29
CA ALA A 315 4.36 -1.91 -2.70
C ALA A 315 5.02 -2.01 -4.08
N LEU A 316 4.82 -0.99 -4.92
CA LEU A 316 5.24 -0.97 -6.32
C LEU A 316 5.72 0.43 -6.70
N ILE A 317 6.92 0.55 -7.26
CA ILE A 317 7.45 1.80 -7.83
C ILE A 317 8.05 1.54 -9.22
N GLN A 318 8.15 2.59 -10.04
CA GLN A 318 9.00 2.57 -11.22
C GLN A 318 10.33 3.24 -10.89
N ALA A 319 11.42 2.52 -11.06
CA ALA A 319 12.78 3.01 -10.84
C ALA A 319 13.22 4.01 -11.92
N THR A 320 14.31 4.71 -11.65
CA THR A 320 14.90 5.71 -12.55
C THR A 320 15.32 5.08 -13.88
N ASN A 321 15.87 3.85 -13.83
CA ASN A 321 16.21 3.06 -15.02
C ASN A 321 15.00 2.52 -15.81
N GLY A 322 13.77 2.73 -15.32
CA GLY A 322 12.52 2.34 -15.96
C GLY A 322 11.90 1.04 -15.46
N ASP A 323 12.66 0.20 -14.77
CA ASP A 323 12.18 -1.09 -14.25
C ASP A 323 11.14 -0.91 -13.14
N LEU A 324 10.28 -1.92 -12.98
CA LEU A 324 9.36 -1.99 -11.86
C LEU A 324 10.04 -2.68 -10.68
N LEU A 325 9.92 -2.06 -9.50
CA LEU A 325 10.41 -2.60 -8.23
C LEU A 325 9.22 -2.86 -7.33
N MET A 326 9.16 -4.06 -6.77
CA MET A 326 8.05 -4.52 -5.94
C MET A 326 8.56 -5.16 -4.67
N THR A 327 7.86 -4.91 -3.57
CA THR A 327 8.01 -5.69 -2.33
C THR A 327 6.65 -6.16 -1.85
N TYR A 328 6.58 -7.31 -1.20
CA TYR A 328 5.36 -7.78 -0.56
C TYR A 328 5.66 -8.71 0.62
N THR A 329 4.67 -8.84 1.50
CA THR A 329 4.69 -9.82 2.58
C THR A 329 4.61 -11.22 2.00
N TRP A 330 5.56 -12.08 2.35
CA TRP A 330 5.55 -13.50 1.99
C TRP A 330 5.29 -14.35 3.24
N ASN A 331 4.09 -14.92 3.34
CA ASN A 331 3.61 -15.78 4.43
C ASN A 331 3.79 -15.20 5.84
N ARG A 332 3.85 -13.87 5.95
CA ARG A 332 4.23 -13.11 7.16
C ARG A 332 5.61 -13.45 7.73
N LYS A 333 6.45 -14.21 7.03
CA LYS A 333 7.75 -14.68 7.55
C LYS A 333 8.93 -13.87 7.00
N THR A 334 8.76 -13.29 5.82
CA THR A 334 9.76 -12.43 5.19
C THR A 334 9.10 -11.43 4.25
N ILE A 335 9.89 -10.50 3.74
CA ILE A 335 9.53 -9.61 2.63
C ILE A 335 10.22 -10.13 1.37
N LYS A 336 9.44 -10.35 0.30
CA LYS A 336 9.96 -10.72 -1.02
C LYS A 336 10.08 -9.47 -1.89
N PHE A 337 11.19 -9.36 -2.60
CA PHE A 337 11.52 -8.30 -3.55
C PHE A 337 11.56 -8.85 -4.98
N ILE A 338 10.95 -8.11 -5.91
CA ILE A 338 10.99 -8.41 -7.34
C ILE A 338 11.41 -7.16 -8.09
N ARG A 339 12.33 -7.33 -9.04
CA ARG A 339 12.67 -6.35 -10.07
C ARG A 339 12.22 -6.90 -11.42
N MET A 340 11.32 -6.20 -12.07
CA MET A 340 10.79 -6.56 -13.39
C MET A 340 11.27 -5.54 -14.43
N PRO A 341 12.00 -5.98 -15.47
CA PRO A 341 12.35 -5.13 -16.59
C PRO A 341 11.12 -4.47 -17.23
N LEU A 342 11.19 -3.18 -17.56
CA LEU A 342 10.06 -2.45 -18.16
C LEU A 342 9.52 -3.12 -19.45
N LYS A 343 10.43 -3.72 -20.22
CA LYS A 343 10.11 -4.44 -21.47
C LYS A 343 9.19 -5.66 -21.26
N ASP A 344 9.13 -6.19 -20.04
CA ASP A 344 8.29 -7.34 -19.69
C ASP A 344 6.85 -6.89 -19.34
N VAL A 345 6.62 -5.58 -19.16
CA VAL A 345 5.28 -5.03 -19.07
C VAL A 345 4.73 -4.89 -20.49
N PRO A 346 3.67 -5.62 -20.86
CA PRO A 346 3.11 -5.56 -22.21
C PRO A 346 2.45 -4.21 -22.50
N PRO A 347 2.25 -3.86 -23.79
CA PRO A 347 1.31 -2.81 -24.11
C PRO A 347 -0.08 -3.17 -23.56
N SER A 348 -0.81 -2.19 -23.04
CA SER A 348 -2.20 -2.33 -22.60
C SER A 348 -3.19 -2.06 -23.72
#